data_AF-A0A2N1QDD5-F1
#
_entry.id   AF-A0A2N1QDD5-F1
#
_cell.length_a   1.000
_cell.length_b   1.000
_cell.length_c   1.000
_cell.angle_alpha   90.00
_cell.angle_beta   90.00
_cell.angle_gamma   90.00
#
_symmetry.space_group_name_H-M   'P 1'
#
loop_
_entity.id
_entity.type
_entity.pdbx_description
1 polymer ?
#
loop_
_entity_poly.entity_id
_entity_poly.type
_entity_poly.pdbx_seq_one_letter_code
_entity_poly.pdbx_strand_id
1 'polypeptide(L)'
;MENKQYKNKRDIILVSVLVILVGAIYISFKLFMFTGEAAQAHVYYGTSTDPIVTIDFVNYRVIRNYTQNVPDGYNQNYPIIDEEAQTITLLGDYELNGIRQIVVIKYEFGTANSKPSVEIIQEQSPNNICSREGVSTGKPLICLPNRIRVEFDSSEVDFTV
;
A
#
# COMPACT_ATOMS: atom_id res chain seq x y z
N MET A 1 -29.16 1.17 52.41
CA MET A 1 -28.30 0.16 51.76
C MET A 1 -28.48 0.33 50.26
N GLU A 2 -27.56 1.04 49.61
CA GLU A 2 -27.68 1.37 48.19
C GLU A 2 -27.47 0.12 47.33
N ASN A 3 -28.37 -0.09 46.37
CA ASN A 3 -28.60 -1.37 45.71
C ASN A 3 -27.49 -1.68 44.68
N LYS A 4 -26.41 -2.31 45.16
CA LYS A 4 -25.17 -2.62 44.41
C LYS A 4 -25.40 -3.37 43.09
N GLN A 5 -26.49 -4.15 42.98
CA GLN A 5 -26.84 -4.86 41.75
C GLN A 5 -27.32 -3.95 40.61
N TYR A 6 -28.00 -2.83 40.91
CA TYR A 6 -28.56 -1.95 39.88
C TYR A 6 -27.47 -1.11 39.20
N LYS A 7 -26.42 -0.77 39.96
CA LYS A 7 -25.25 -0.02 39.46
C LYS A 7 -24.45 -0.83 38.43
N ASN A 8 -24.17 -2.12 38.73
CA ASN A 8 -23.46 -3.01 37.79
C ASN A 8 -24.20 -3.24 36.46
N LYS A 9 -25.54 -3.32 36.45
CA LYS A 9 -26.31 -3.48 35.19
C LYS A 9 -26.24 -2.24 34.32
N ARG A 10 -26.32 -1.03 34.92
CA ARG A 10 -26.18 0.23 34.20
C ARG A 10 -24.78 0.43 33.66
N ASP A 11 -23.76 0.05 34.43
CA ASP A 11 -22.37 0.14 34.02
C ASP A 11 -22.06 -0.80 32.85
N ILE A 12 -22.59 -2.04 32.84
CA ILE A 12 -22.44 -2.98 31.72
C ILE A 12 -23.14 -2.45 30.46
N ILE A 13 -24.32 -1.83 30.59
CA ILE A 13 -25.02 -1.21 29.46
C ILE A 13 -24.21 -0.03 28.92
N LEU A 14 -23.67 0.83 29.79
CA LEU A 14 -22.81 1.95 29.41
C LEU A 14 -21.55 1.49 28.66
N VAL A 15 -20.87 0.46 29.17
CA VAL A 15 -19.68 -0.11 28.52
C VAL A 15 -20.04 -0.73 27.17
N SER A 16 -21.14 -1.47 27.09
CA SER A 16 -21.60 -2.08 25.83
C SER A 16 -21.91 -1.02 24.78
N VAL A 17 -22.63 0.05 25.16
CA VAL A 17 -22.93 1.17 24.26
C VAL A 17 -21.65 1.86 23.81
N LEU A 18 -20.70 2.11 24.72
CA LEU A 18 -19.42 2.72 24.38
C LEU A 18 -18.64 1.88 23.37
N VAL A 19 -18.56 0.55 23.57
CA VAL A 19 -17.88 -0.36 22.64
C VAL A 19 -18.54 -0.36 21.26
N ILE A 20 -19.88 -0.37 21.21
CA ILE A 20 -20.62 -0.29 19.95
C ILE A 20 -20.34 1.03 19.24
N LEU A 21 -20.33 2.14 19.97
CA LEU A 21 -20.13 3.47 19.41
C LEU A 21 -18.70 3.64 18.86
N VAL A 22 -17.68 3.21 19.62
CA VAL A 22 -16.28 3.21 19.16
C VAL A 22 -16.09 2.27 17.98
N GLY A 23 -16.68 1.07 18.03
CA GLY A 23 -16.62 0.10 16.93
C GLY A 23 -17.26 0.63 15.65
N ALA A 24 -18.42 1.28 15.75
CA ALA A 24 -19.10 1.91 14.62
C ALA A 24 -18.25 3.03 14.02
N ILE A 25 -17.69 3.92 14.86
CA ILE A 25 -16.78 4.98 14.40
C ILE A 25 -15.57 4.38 13.67
N TYR A 26 -14.95 3.33 14.22
CA TYR A 26 -13.80 2.67 13.61
C TYR A 26 -14.14 2.05 12.25
N ILE A 27 -15.27 1.34 12.15
CA ILE A 27 -15.72 0.73 10.89
C ILE A 27 -16.04 1.82 9.86
N SER A 28 -16.80 2.85 10.24
CA SER A 28 -17.11 3.97 9.35
C SER A 28 -15.83 4.65 8.85
N PHE A 29 -14.88 4.95 9.73
CA PHE A 29 -13.60 5.54 9.34
C PHE A 29 -12.86 4.67 8.30
N LYS A 30 -12.78 3.35 8.52
CA LYS A 30 -12.13 2.43 7.59
C LYS A 30 -12.81 2.37 6.23
N LEU A 31 -14.14 2.52 6.18
CA LEU A 31 -14.90 2.51 4.93
C LEU A 31 -14.74 3.81 4.13
N PHE A 32 -14.66 4.97 4.78
CA PHE A 32 -14.57 6.26 4.08
C PHE A 32 -13.14 6.70 3.72
N MET A 33 -12.11 6.25 4.45
CA MET A 33 -10.74 6.72 4.24
C MET A 33 -10.11 6.25 2.90
N PHE A 34 -10.65 5.19 2.27
CA PHE A 34 -10.03 4.54 1.11
C PHE A 34 -10.94 4.46 -0.12
N THR A 35 -11.92 5.36 -0.26
CA THR A 35 -12.89 5.34 -1.37
C THR A 35 -12.50 6.17 -2.59
N GLY A 36 -11.52 7.07 -2.47
CA GLY A 36 -11.04 7.89 -3.57
C GLY A 36 -10.46 7.06 -4.71
N GLU A 37 -10.72 7.45 -5.96
CA GLU A 37 -9.99 6.88 -7.10
C GLU A 37 -8.56 7.44 -7.05
N ALA A 38 -7.58 6.54 -6.92
CA ALA A 38 -6.18 6.93 -6.95
C ALA A 38 -5.83 7.49 -8.34
N ALA A 39 -5.32 8.72 -8.37
CA ALA A 39 -4.82 9.33 -9.60
C ALA A 39 -3.39 8.88 -9.90
N GLN A 40 -2.60 8.64 -8.84
CA GLN A 40 -1.23 8.17 -8.94
C GLN A 40 -0.92 7.12 -7.88
N ALA A 41 0.07 6.28 -8.16
CA ALA A 41 0.73 5.45 -7.16
C ALA A 41 2.23 5.69 -7.18
N HIS A 42 2.78 5.96 -6.01
CA HIS A 42 4.20 6.23 -5.80
C HIS A 42 4.85 5.02 -5.15
N VAL A 43 5.85 4.48 -5.84
CA VAL A 43 6.69 3.39 -5.33
C VAL A 43 7.94 4.02 -4.74
N TYR A 44 8.24 3.70 -3.49
CA TYR A 44 9.43 4.15 -2.78
C TYR A 44 10.33 2.97 -2.43
N TYR A 45 11.63 3.23 -2.41
CA TYR A 45 12.65 2.26 -2.02
C TYR A 45 13.59 2.85 -0.97
N GLY A 46 13.93 2.05 0.04
CA GLY A 46 14.84 2.41 1.12
C GLY A 46 14.24 3.47 2.05
N THR A 47 15.04 4.48 2.38
CA THR A 47 14.64 5.60 3.25
C THR A 47 14.35 6.89 2.47
N SER A 48 14.26 6.80 1.13
CA SER A 48 13.99 7.97 0.29
C SER A 48 12.58 8.52 0.56
N THR A 49 12.49 9.85 0.59
CA THR A 49 11.23 10.59 0.57
C THR A 49 10.71 10.79 -0.85
N ASP A 50 11.57 10.63 -1.86
CA ASP A 50 11.20 10.75 -3.26
C ASP A 50 10.87 9.36 -3.84
N PRO A 51 9.81 9.24 -4.65
CA PRO A 51 9.44 7.96 -5.24
C PRO A 51 10.46 7.53 -6.29
N ILE A 52 10.83 6.25 -6.29
CA ILE A 52 11.70 5.67 -7.33
C ILE A 52 10.97 5.47 -8.65
N VAL A 53 9.68 5.12 -8.57
CA VAL A 53 8.78 4.99 -9.71
C VAL A 53 7.44 5.64 -9.37
N THR A 54 6.85 6.33 -10.34
CA THR A 54 5.50 6.86 -10.24
C THR A 54 4.63 6.26 -11.33
N ILE A 55 3.51 5.68 -10.94
CA ILE A 55 2.48 5.15 -11.83
C ILE A 55 1.41 6.24 -11.93
N ASP A 56 1.25 6.81 -13.11
CA ASP A 56 0.30 7.86 -13.40
C ASP A 56 -0.92 7.24 -14.08
N PHE A 57 -1.97 7.00 -13.29
CA PHE A 57 -3.18 6.31 -13.75
C PHE A 57 -4.01 7.18 -14.69
N VAL A 58 -3.90 8.50 -14.59
CA VAL A 58 -4.62 9.45 -15.43
C VAL A 58 -4.02 9.51 -16.84
N ASN A 59 -2.69 9.56 -16.93
CA ASN A 59 -1.99 9.65 -18.21
C ASN A 59 -1.54 8.28 -18.76
N TYR A 60 -1.94 7.18 -18.13
CA TYR A 60 -1.63 5.80 -18.55
C TYR A 60 -0.14 5.55 -18.78
N ARG A 61 0.71 6.02 -17.85
CA ARG A 61 2.16 5.92 -17.98
C ARG A 61 2.86 5.59 -16.68
N VAL A 62 4.07 5.05 -16.79
CA VAL A 62 4.96 4.79 -15.65
C VAL A 62 6.23 5.61 -15.82
N ILE A 63 6.59 6.36 -14.79
CA ILE A 63 7.72 7.29 -14.77
C ILE A 63 8.79 6.73 -13.85
N ARG A 64 9.98 6.46 -14.40
CA ARG A 64 11.18 6.18 -13.60
C ARG A 64 11.80 7.51 -13.16
N ASN A 65 11.87 7.74 -11.86
CA ASN A 65 12.46 8.97 -11.32
C ASN A 65 13.96 8.83 -11.08
N TYR A 66 14.41 7.68 -10.58
CA TYR A 66 15.83 7.37 -10.40
C TYR A 66 16.09 5.86 -10.46
N THR A 67 17.37 5.48 -10.53
CA THR A 67 17.83 4.08 -10.51
C THR A 67 18.45 3.72 -9.17
N GLN A 68 18.29 2.47 -8.74
CA GLN A 68 18.94 1.94 -7.55
C GLN A 68 20.46 1.86 -7.76
N ASN A 69 21.22 2.20 -6.73
CA ASN A 69 22.64 1.88 -6.69
C ASN A 69 22.79 0.42 -6.24
N VAL A 70 23.11 -0.46 -7.19
CA VAL A 70 23.21 -1.90 -6.94
C VAL A 70 24.66 -2.33 -6.70
N PRO A 71 24.93 -3.25 -5.76
CA PRO A 71 26.27 -3.76 -5.53
C PRO A 71 26.87 -4.46 -6.76
N ASP A 72 28.20 -4.46 -6.85
CA ASP A 72 28.96 -5.20 -7.87
C ASP A 72 28.61 -6.70 -7.80
N GLY A 73 27.94 -7.19 -8.86
CA GLY A 73 27.40 -8.56 -8.92
C GLY A 73 26.03 -8.66 -9.56
N TYR A 74 25.29 -7.54 -9.62
CA TYR A 74 24.03 -7.44 -10.35
C TYR A 74 24.28 -6.81 -11.73
N ASN A 75 23.98 -7.55 -12.80
CA ASN A 75 24.18 -7.10 -14.19
C ASN A 75 23.01 -6.27 -14.74
N GLN A 76 22.08 -5.83 -13.88
CA GLN A 76 20.86 -5.15 -14.28
C GLN A 76 20.65 -3.89 -13.43
N ASN A 77 20.17 -2.84 -14.09
CA ASN A 77 19.80 -1.59 -13.44
C ASN A 77 18.33 -1.67 -13.02
N TYR A 78 18.06 -1.45 -11.74
CA TYR A 78 16.71 -1.38 -11.20
C TYR A 78 16.29 0.09 -10.99
N PRO A 79 15.01 0.44 -11.06
CA PRO A 79 13.85 -0.43 -11.34
C PRO A 79 13.79 -0.87 -12.80
N ILE A 80 13.44 -2.13 -13.04
CA ILE A 80 13.11 -2.63 -14.39
C ILE A 80 11.61 -2.42 -14.58
N ILE A 81 11.23 -1.69 -15.64
CA ILE A 81 9.82 -1.44 -15.97
C ILE A 81 9.54 -2.23 -17.24
N ASP A 82 8.58 -3.15 -17.15
CA ASP A 82 8.07 -3.93 -18.26
C ASP A 82 6.65 -3.45 -18.56
N GLU A 83 6.51 -2.68 -19.63
CA GLU A 83 5.23 -2.10 -20.04
C GLU A 83 4.27 -3.15 -20.64
N GLU A 84 4.81 -4.23 -21.22
CA GLU A 84 4.00 -5.31 -21.81
C GLU A 84 3.38 -6.19 -20.71
N ALA A 85 4.19 -6.58 -19.73
CA ALA A 85 3.73 -7.34 -18.57
C ALA A 85 3.06 -6.46 -17.50
N GLN A 86 3.15 -5.13 -17.64
CA GLN A 86 2.71 -4.13 -16.65
C GLN A 86 3.31 -4.39 -15.26
N THR A 87 4.63 -4.57 -15.22
CA THR A 87 5.35 -4.83 -13.99
C THR A 87 6.51 -3.87 -13.75
N ILE A 88 6.78 -3.62 -12.47
CA ILE A 88 7.94 -2.88 -11.98
C ILE A 88 8.70 -3.85 -11.08
N THR A 89 9.93 -4.18 -11.45
CA THR A 89 10.81 -5.00 -10.63
C THR A 89 11.80 -4.11 -9.90
N LEU A 90 11.91 -4.30 -8.58
CA LEU A 90 12.88 -3.65 -7.70
C LEU A 90 13.77 -4.70 -7.04
N LEU A 91 14.99 -4.29 -6.70
CA LEU A 91 15.87 -5.07 -5.83
C LEU A 91 15.60 -4.66 -4.38
N GLY A 92 15.04 -5.57 -3.58
CA GLY A 92 14.74 -5.34 -2.17
C GLY A 92 15.99 -5.40 -1.27
N ASP A 93 15.86 -4.84 -0.07
CA ASP A 93 16.92 -4.88 0.96
C ASP A 93 16.99 -6.22 1.71
N TYR A 94 16.01 -7.10 1.57
CA TYR A 94 16.02 -8.39 2.25
C TYR A 94 17.02 -9.33 1.57
N GLU A 95 17.89 -9.93 2.38
CA GLU A 95 18.91 -10.86 1.92
C GLU A 95 18.62 -12.28 2.38
N LEU A 96 18.68 -13.21 1.44
CA LEU A 96 18.67 -14.65 1.71
C LEU A 96 20.06 -15.18 1.37
N ASN A 97 20.78 -15.70 2.38
CA ASN A 97 22.16 -16.16 2.22
C ASN A 97 23.11 -15.10 1.63
N GLY A 98 22.92 -13.82 1.98
CA GLY A 98 23.72 -12.70 1.48
C GLY A 98 23.37 -12.24 0.06
N ILE A 99 22.29 -12.74 -0.53
CA ILE A 99 21.81 -12.33 -1.85
C ILE A 99 20.52 -11.53 -1.67
N ARG A 100 20.48 -10.30 -2.17
CA ARG A 100 19.28 -9.47 -2.19
C ARG A 100 18.23 -10.04 -3.13
N GLN A 101 16.99 -9.94 -2.71
CA GLN A 101 15.86 -10.53 -3.39
C GLN A 101 15.08 -9.52 -4.22
N ILE A 102 14.52 -9.97 -5.33
CA ILE A 102 13.67 -9.12 -6.18
C ILE A 102 12.25 -9.04 -5.62
N VAL A 103 11.61 -7.89 -5.88
CA VAL A 103 10.19 -7.68 -5.65
C VAL A 103 9.57 -7.23 -6.96
N VAL A 104 8.53 -7.93 -7.40
CA VAL A 104 7.80 -7.61 -8.63
C VAL A 104 6.45 -7.03 -8.25
N ILE A 105 6.23 -5.82 -8.71
CA ILE A 105 5.01 -5.03 -8.49
C ILE A 105 4.26 -5.02 -9.81
N LYS A 106 3.04 -5.57 -9.84
CA LYS A 106 2.14 -5.47 -10.98
C LYS A 106 1.26 -4.23 -10.81
N TYR A 107 0.98 -3.54 -11.90
CA TYR A 107 0.04 -2.43 -11.91
C TYR A 107 -1.00 -2.60 -13.01
N GLU A 108 -2.18 -2.03 -12.79
CA GLU A 108 -3.25 -1.97 -13.78
C GLU A 108 -3.82 -0.55 -13.80
N PHE A 109 -3.89 0.07 -14.98
CA PHE A 109 -4.38 1.45 -15.11
C PHE A 109 -5.90 1.60 -14.89
N GLY A 110 -6.62 0.50 -14.72
CA GLY A 110 -8.08 0.52 -14.67
C GLY A 110 -8.72 0.66 -16.06
N THR A 111 -10.01 0.40 -16.11
CA THR A 111 -10.85 0.53 -17.30
C THR A 111 -12.15 1.24 -16.90
N ALA A 112 -13.07 1.47 -17.84
CA ALA A 112 -14.38 2.03 -17.51
C ALA A 112 -15.15 1.27 -16.41
N ASN A 113 -14.79 -0.01 -16.14
CA ASN A 113 -15.45 -0.86 -15.16
C ASN A 113 -14.51 -1.39 -14.06
N SER A 114 -13.24 -0.95 -14.03
CA SER A 114 -12.27 -1.40 -13.04
C SER A 114 -11.43 -0.23 -12.55
N LYS A 115 -11.23 -0.17 -11.23
CA LYS A 115 -10.37 0.84 -10.61
C LYS A 115 -8.91 0.57 -10.94
N PRO A 116 -8.07 1.61 -11.06
CA PRO A 116 -6.63 1.45 -11.10
C PRO A 116 -6.14 0.70 -9.86
N SER A 117 -5.14 -0.16 -10.04
CA SER A 117 -4.68 -1.02 -8.94
C SER A 117 -3.20 -1.34 -9.02
N VAL A 118 -2.64 -1.72 -7.88
CA VAL A 118 -1.28 -2.20 -7.72
C VAL A 118 -1.29 -3.45 -6.84
N GLU A 119 -0.48 -4.44 -7.20
CA GLU A 119 -0.32 -5.69 -6.48
C GLU A 119 1.15 -6.07 -6.42
N ILE A 120 1.59 -6.67 -5.31
CA ILE A 120 2.92 -7.25 -5.23
C ILE A 120 2.79 -8.73 -5.56
N ILE A 121 3.16 -9.13 -6.77
CA ILE A 121 2.93 -10.49 -7.27
C ILE A 121 4.06 -11.44 -6.91
N GLN A 122 5.25 -10.91 -6.64
CA GLN A 122 6.42 -11.69 -6.25
C GLN A 122 7.22 -10.93 -5.21
N GLU A 123 7.51 -11.61 -4.10
CA GLU A 123 8.53 -11.19 -3.15
C GLU A 123 9.22 -12.43 -2.57
N GLN A 124 10.42 -12.23 -2.06
CA GLN A 124 10.99 -13.16 -1.09
C GLN A 124 11.27 -12.38 0.19
N SER A 125 10.50 -12.66 1.24
CA SER A 125 10.65 -12.06 2.55
C SER A 125 10.08 -13.00 3.62
N PRO A 126 10.35 -12.78 4.92
CA PRO A 126 9.75 -13.59 5.97
C PRO A 126 8.22 -13.57 5.86
N ASN A 127 7.62 -14.75 5.69
CA ASN A 127 6.17 -14.98 5.57
C ASN A 127 5.47 -14.44 4.30
N ASN A 128 6.21 -13.79 3.39
CA ASN A 128 5.69 -13.20 2.14
C ASN A 128 4.36 -12.44 2.35
N ILE A 129 4.38 -11.50 3.29
CA ILE A 129 3.16 -10.79 3.73
C ILE A 129 2.62 -9.88 2.63
N CYS A 130 3.50 -9.14 1.94
CA CYS A 130 3.09 -8.21 0.89
C CYS A 130 2.43 -8.90 -0.30
N SER A 131 2.99 -10.02 -0.75
CA SER A 131 2.38 -10.75 -1.86
C SER A 131 1.08 -11.45 -1.49
N ARG A 132 0.75 -11.51 -0.20
CA ARG A 132 -0.52 -12.03 0.31
C ARG A 132 -1.56 -10.96 0.59
N GLU A 133 -1.18 -9.68 0.63
CA GLU A 133 -2.12 -8.56 0.75
C GLU A 133 -3.02 -8.46 -0.50
N GLY A 134 -2.52 -8.89 -1.67
CA GLY A 134 -3.24 -8.92 -2.93
C GLY A 134 -3.38 -7.54 -3.57
N VAL A 135 -4.40 -7.40 -4.41
CA VAL A 135 -4.67 -6.20 -5.19
C VAL A 135 -5.12 -5.03 -4.30
N SER A 136 -4.43 -3.90 -4.43
CA SER A 136 -4.79 -2.64 -3.77
C SER A 136 -5.18 -1.56 -4.78
N THR A 137 -6.25 -0.83 -4.48
CA THR A 137 -6.77 0.27 -5.31
C THR A 137 -6.60 1.65 -4.63
N GLY A 138 -5.87 1.70 -3.51
CA GLY A 138 -5.77 2.93 -2.72
C GLY A 138 -5.18 2.75 -1.31
N LYS A 139 -5.13 1.52 -0.79
CA LYS A 139 -4.49 1.22 0.49
C LYS A 139 -2.96 1.10 0.29
N PRO A 140 -2.13 1.75 1.10
CA PRO A 140 -0.68 1.58 1.00
C PRO A 140 -0.24 0.11 1.16
N LEU A 141 0.73 -0.30 0.34
CA LEU A 141 1.37 -1.62 0.43
C LEU A 141 2.78 -1.43 1.00
N ILE A 142 3.13 -2.11 2.09
CA ILE A 142 4.37 -1.85 2.83
C ILE A 142 5.14 -3.16 3.07
N CYS A 143 6.27 -3.31 2.38
CA CYS A 143 7.16 -4.47 2.47
C CYS A 143 8.38 -4.12 3.29
N LEU A 144 8.21 -4.14 4.60
CA LEU A 144 9.25 -3.74 5.55
C LEU A 144 10.59 -4.45 5.34
N PRO A 145 10.67 -5.79 5.15
CA PRO A 145 11.95 -6.46 4.97
C PRO A 145 12.69 -6.01 3.70
N ASN A 146 11.93 -5.73 2.62
CA ASN A 146 12.47 -5.28 1.35
C ASN A 146 12.64 -3.75 1.27
N ARG A 147 12.19 -3.01 2.28
CA ARG A 147 12.11 -1.54 2.33
C ARG A 147 11.47 -0.94 1.09
N ILE A 148 10.39 -1.56 0.63
CA ILE A 148 9.58 -1.06 -0.48
C ILE A 148 8.23 -0.67 0.09
N ARG A 149 7.73 0.50 -0.32
CA ARG A 149 6.35 0.90 -0.02
C ARG A 149 5.71 1.49 -1.27
N VAL A 150 4.42 1.21 -1.43
CA VAL A 150 3.57 1.81 -2.46
C VAL A 150 2.54 2.65 -1.73
N GLU A 151 2.47 3.94 -2.07
CA GLU A 151 1.47 4.87 -1.56
C GLU A 151 0.63 5.37 -2.72
N PHE A 152 -0.66 5.60 -2.48
CA PHE A 152 -1.59 6.09 -3.48
C PHE A 152 -1.87 7.54 -3.20
N ASP A 153 -1.86 8.36 -4.24
CA ASP A 153 -2.28 9.74 -4.19
C ASP A 153 -3.59 9.89 -4.98
N SER A 154 -4.62 10.39 -4.31
CA SER A 154 -5.85 10.80 -4.96
C SER A 154 -5.68 12.25 -5.36
N SER A 155 -5.83 12.56 -6.65
CA SER A 155 -6.02 13.96 -7.03
C SER A 155 -7.33 14.43 -6.40
N GLU A 156 -7.26 15.09 -5.24
CA GLU A 156 -8.27 16.06 -4.89
C GLU A 156 -8.17 17.12 -5.98
N VAL A 157 -9.06 17.03 -6.97
CA VAL A 157 -9.26 18.14 -7.89
C VAL A 157 -9.81 19.26 -7.01
N ASP A 158 -8.92 20.13 -6.58
CA ASP A 158 -9.23 21.35 -5.83
C ASP A 158 -10.06 22.26 -6.76
N PHE A 159 -11.37 22.04 -6.75
CA PHE A 159 -12.33 22.96 -7.35
C PHE A 159 -12.57 24.11 -6.36
N THR A 160 -11.57 24.95 -6.13
CA THR A 160 -11.79 26.30 -5.64
C THR A 160 -12.02 27.21 -6.85
N VAL A 161 -13.29 27.52 -7.12
CA VAL A 161 -13.72 28.62 -8.01
C VAL A 161 -14.23 29.76 -7.13
#